data_AF-A0A358PD69-F1
#
_entry.id   AF-A0A358PD69-F1
#
_cell.length_a   1.000
_cell.length_b   1.000
_cell.length_c   1.000
_cell.angle_alpha   90.00
_cell.angle_beta   90.00
_cell.angle_gamma   90.00
#
_symmetry.space_group_name_H-M   'P 1'
#
loop_
_entity.id
_entity.type
_entity.pdbx_description
1 polymer ?
#
loop_
_entity_poly.entity_id
_entity_poly.type
_entity_poly.pdbx_seq_one_letter_code
_entity_poly.pdbx_strand_id
1 'polypeptide(L)' 'MTVLSSQQEIDILITEAEIAARTNNLARQITDHYKGTEQLVVVGLLRGSFVFIADLVRRLALPV' A
#
# COMPACT_ATOMS: atom_id res chain seq x y z
N MET A 1 13.53 -15.02 40.45
CA MET A 1 13.38 -13.56 40.29
C MET A 1 13.05 -13.30 38.83
N THR A 2 11.93 -12.64 38.62
CA THR A 2 11.02 -12.71 37.46
C THR A 2 11.63 -12.26 36.13
N VAL A 3 11.43 -13.06 35.08
CA VAL A 3 11.63 -12.63 33.69
C VAL A 3 10.41 -11.77 33.33
N LEU A 4 10.59 -10.45 33.18
CA LEU A 4 9.54 -9.56 32.72
C LEU A 4 9.32 -9.78 31.21
N SER A 5 8.40 -10.66 30.87
CA SER A 5 7.83 -10.76 29.52
C SER A 5 6.91 -9.57 29.32
N SER A 6 7.39 -8.49 28.71
CA SER A 6 6.54 -7.42 28.21
C SER A 6 5.73 -7.94 27.02
N GLN A 7 4.55 -8.49 27.29
CA GLN A 7 3.54 -8.74 26.26
C GLN A 7 3.08 -7.37 25.74
N GLN A 8 3.65 -6.93 24.61
CA GLN A 8 3.10 -5.78 23.89
C GLN A 8 1.85 -6.27 23.15
N GLU A 9 0.71 -5.72 23.54
CA GLU A 9 -0.56 -5.91 22.84
C GLU A 9 -0.47 -5.23 21.46
N ILE A 10 -0.87 -5.94 20.40
CA ILE A 10 -0.84 -5.41 19.04
C ILE A 10 -2.20 -4.78 18.75
N ASP A 11 -2.24 -3.46 18.78
CA ASP A 11 -3.43 -2.71 18.40
C ASP A 11 -3.54 -2.60 16.88
N ILE A 12 -4.69 -3.01 16.33
CA ILE A 12 -5.01 -2.82 14.92
C ILE A 12 -5.44 -1.36 14.73
N LEU A 13 -4.54 -0.53 14.19
CA LEU A 13 -4.84 0.87 13.89
C LEU A 13 -5.59 1.06 12.57
N ILE A 14 -5.32 0.18 11.59
CA ILE A 14 -5.93 0.22 10.26
C ILE A 14 -6.20 -1.23 9.85
N THR A 15 -7.46 -1.52 9.59
CA THR A 15 -7.90 -2.83 9.13
C THR A 15 -7.47 -3.09 7.69
N GLU A 16 -7.41 -4.36 7.30
CA GLU A 16 -7.16 -4.75 5.91
C GLU A 16 -8.17 -4.10 4.94
N ALA A 17 -9.44 -4.03 5.33
CA ALA A 17 -10.50 -3.43 4.52
C ALA A 17 -10.25 -1.93 4.28
N GLU A 18 -9.80 -1.19 5.30
CA GLU A 18 -9.45 0.23 5.18
C GLU A 18 -8.22 0.43 4.27
N ILE A 19 -7.19 -0.41 4.40
CA ILE A 19 -6.01 -0.38 3.52
C ILE A 19 -6.42 -0.66 2.07
N ALA A 20 -7.24 -1.68 1.84
CA ALA A 20 -7.73 -2.04 0.52
C ALA A 20 -8.57 -0.92 -0.10
N ALA A 21 -9.50 -0.34 0.66
CA ALA A 21 -10.33 0.78 0.23
C ALA A 21 -9.46 2.01 -0.14
N ARG A 22 -8.47 2.34 0.69
CA ARG A 22 -7.55 3.45 0.44
C ARG A 22 -6.70 3.20 -0.80
N THR A 23 -6.17 2.00 -0.96
CA THR A 23 -5.32 1.64 -2.10
C THR A 23 -6.12 1.64 -3.41
N ASN A 24 -7.35 1.11 -3.41
CA ASN A 24 -8.26 1.19 -4.55
C ASN A 24 -8.59 2.65 -4.92
N ASN A 25 -8.78 3.50 -3.91
CA ASN A 25 -9.06 4.91 -4.14
C ASN A 25 -7.85 5.64 -4.76
N LEU A 26 -6.64 5.39 -4.25
CA LEU A 26 -5.41 5.94 -4.80
C LEU A 26 -5.16 5.45 -6.23
N ALA A 27 -5.34 4.16 -6.50
CA ALA A 27 -5.16 3.59 -7.83
C ALA A 27 -6.07 4.29 -8.86
N ARG A 28 -7.34 4.50 -8.52
CA ARG A 28 -8.28 5.24 -9.38
C ARG A 28 -7.83 6.67 -9.65
N GLN A 29 -7.37 7.39 -8.63
CA GLN A 29 -6.87 8.76 -8.79
C GLN A 29 -5.64 8.80 -9.71
N ILE A 30 -4.70 7.87 -9.54
CA ILE A 30 -3.49 7.78 -10.37
C ILE A 30 -3.87 7.39 -11.81
N THR A 31 -4.76 6.41 -11.99
CA THR A 31 -5.24 5.99 -13.32
C THR A 31 -5.91 7.14 -14.07
N ASP A 32 -6.75 7.93 -13.40
CA ASP A 32 -7.41 9.07 -14.02
C ASP A 32 -6.41 10.18 -14.35
N HIS A 33 -5.50 10.48 -13.43
CA HIS A 33 -4.51 11.54 -13.60
C HIS A 33 -3.53 11.26 -14.74
N TYR A 34 -3.06 10.01 -14.87
CA TYR A 34 -2.09 9.61 -15.89
C TYR A 34 -2.75 8.95 -17.11
N LYS A 35 -4.06 9.13 -17.30
CA LYS A 35 -4.80 8.57 -18.42
C LYS A 35 -4.17 8.99 -19.76
N GLY A 36 -3.89 8.00 -20.62
CA GLY A 36 -3.26 8.21 -21.92
C GLY A 36 -1.73 8.28 -21.89
N THR A 37 -1.11 8.08 -20.73
CA THR A 37 0.35 7.90 -20.63
C THR A 37 0.74 6.54 -21.21
N GLU A 38 1.73 6.51 -22.11
CA GLU A 38 2.20 5.26 -22.76
C GLU A 38 3.07 4.41 -21.83
N GLN A 39 3.74 5.02 -20.85
CA GLN A 39 4.59 4.33 -19.89
C GLN A 39 4.56 5.00 -18.51
N LEU A 40 4.10 4.28 -17.50
CA LEU A 40 4.12 4.72 -16.11
C LEU A 40 5.30 4.05 -15.37
N VAL A 41 6.19 4.85 -14.78
CA VAL A 41 7.29 4.32 -13.94
C VAL A 41 6.93 4.48 -12.47
N VAL A 42 6.91 3.36 -11.73
CA VAL A 42 6.64 3.35 -10.28
C VAL A 42 7.92 3.03 -9.52
N VAL A 43 8.33 3.92 -8.61
CA VAL A 43 9.56 3.77 -7.81
C VAL A 43 9.20 3.49 -6.35
N GLY A 44 9.68 2.37 -5.82
CA GLY A 44 9.47 1.97 -4.43
C GLY A 44 10.66 2.16 -3.52
N LEU A 45 10.44 2.88 -2.42
CA LEU A 45 11.46 3.15 -1.40
C LEU A 45 11.47 2.07 -0.32
N LEU A 46 12.51 1.25 -0.30
CA LEU A 46 12.64 0.12 0.61
C LEU A 46 13.00 0.56 2.04
N ARG A 47 12.64 -0.22 3.08
CA ARG A 47 12.06 -1.59 3.03
C ARG A 47 10.54 -1.66 3.19
N GLY A 48 9.94 -0.69 3.88
CA GLY A 48 8.55 -0.77 4.33
C GLY A 48 7.49 -0.62 3.23
N SER A 49 7.86 -0.10 2.05
CA SER A 49 6.89 0.17 0.98
C SER A 49 6.55 -1.04 0.11
N PHE A 50 7.29 -2.15 0.22
CA PHE A 50 7.17 -3.28 -0.71
C PHE A 50 5.73 -3.80 -0.81
N VAL A 51 5.07 -4.05 0.32
CA VAL A 51 3.69 -4.56 0.36
C VAL A 51 2.72 -3.53 -0.22
N PHE A 52 2.82 -2.28 0.23
CA PHE A 52 1.97 -1.18 -0.24
C PHE A 52 2.07 -0.98 -1.76
N ILE A 53 3.28 -0.99 -2.32
CA ILE A 53 3.49 -0.76 -3.74
C ILE A 53 3.03 -1.96 -4.57
N ALA A 54 3.29 -3.18 -4.13
CA ALA A 54 2.76 -4.37 -4.80
C ALA A 54 1.22 -4.33 -4.81
N ASP A 55 0.61 -3.89 -3.71
CA ASP A 55 -0.84 -3.68 -3.62
C ASP A 55 -1.34 -2.56 -4.52
N LEU A 56 -0.63 -1.44 -4.61
CA LEU A 56 -1.03 -0.31 -5.44
C LEU A 56 -0.91 -0.63 -6.93
N VAL A 57 0.23 -1.14 -7.37
CA VAL A 57 0.55 -1.35 -8.80
C VAL A 57 -0.40 -2.34 -9.45
N ARG A 58 -0.77 -3.45 -8.76
CA ARG A 58 -1.72 -4.44 -9.30
C ARG A 58 -3.12 -3.88 -9.56
N ARG A 59 -3.43 -2.68 -9.03
CA ARG A 59 -4.73 -2.01 -9.16
C ARG A 59 -4.71 -0.86 -10.17
N LEU A 60 -3.54 -0.49 -10.69
CA LEU A 60 -3.41 0.57 -11.69
C LEU A 60 -3.88 0.04 -13.05
N ALA A 61 -4.92 0.66 -13.62
CA ALA A 61 -5.37 0.36 -14.98
C ALA A 61 -4.61 1.21 -16.01
N LEU A 62 -3.28 1.08 -16.01
CA LEU A 62 -2.33 1.79 -16.87
C LEU A 62 -1.19 0.85 -17.29
N PRO A 63 -0.50 1.12 -18.40
CA PRO A 63 0.74 0.42 -18.73
C PRO A 63 1.83 0.80 -17.70
N VAL A 64 2.08 -0.11 -16.76
CA VAL A 64 3.09 -0.04 -15.69
C VAL A 64 4.26 -0.96 -15.96
#